data_AF-A0A6C2UMJ9-F1
#
_entry.id   AF-A0A6C2UMJ9-F1
#
_cell.length_a   1.000
_cell.length_b   1.000
_cell.length_c   1.000
_cell.angle_alpha   90.00
_cell.angle_beta   90.00
_cell.angle_gamma   90.00
#
_symmetry.space_group_name_H-M   'P 1'
#
loop_
_entity.id
_entity.type
_entity.pdbx_description
1 polymer ?
#
loop_
_entity_poly.entity_id
_entity_poly.type
_entity_poly.pdbx_seq_one_letter_code
_entity_poly.pdbx_strand_id
1 'polypeptide(L)' 'MKAKLKRKEGQAMVEYIIIVAVVAIAALVIFGMFGDTIQEKLAGATTELDADSSAADEVSEGASRDFLRNLDSDGSGD' A
#
# COMPACT_ATOMS: atom_id res chain seq x y z
N MET A 1 53.53 8.54 19.74
CA MET A 1 52.56 8.36 20.84
C MET A 1 51.17 8.23 20.23
N LYS A 2 50.46 7.11 20.42
CA LYS A 2 49.10 6.93 19.88
C LYS A 2 48.09 7.61 20.81
N ALA A 3 47.38 8.62 20.31
CA ALA A 3 46.33 9.29 21.06
C ALA A 3 45.20 8.28 21.36
N LYS A 4 45.03 7.92 22.64
CA LYS A 4 43.87 7.13 23.07
C LYS A 4 42.67 8.08 23.09
N LEU A 5 41.73 7.88 22.16
CA LEU A 5 40.41 8.50 22.21
C LEU A 5 39.76 8.13 23.55
N LYS A 6 39.62 9.11 24.45
CA LYS A 6 38.88 8.92 25.71
C LYS A 6 37.42 8.66 25.34
N ARG A 7 36.92 7.44 25.56
CA ARG A 7 35.48 7.14 25.49
C ARG A 7 34.77 8.04 26.49
N LYS A 8 33.92 8.94 26.00
CA LYS A 8 33.03 9.73 26.86
C LYS A 8 31.84 8.85 27.20
N GLU A 9 31.70 8.48 28.46
CA GLU A 9 30.48 7.81 28.92
C GLU A 9 29.29 8.75 28.70
N GLY A 10 28.24 8.26 28.04
CA GLY A 10 27.11 9.05 27.54
C GLY A 10 27.22 9.50 26.07
N GLN A 11 28.38 9.34 25.41
CA GLN A 11 28.54 9.64 23.98
C GLN A 11 27.63 8.78 23.09
N ALA A 12 27.41 7.51 23.46
CA ALA A 12 26.55 6.61 22.70
C ALA A 12 25.07 7.04 22.68
N MET A 13 24.57 7.68 23.75
CA MET A 13 23.20 8.19 23.82
C MET A 13 23.00 9.36 22.85
N VAL A 14 23.92 10.33 22.87
CA VAL A 14 23.83 11.51 21.99
C VAL A 14 24.11 11.14 20.53
N GLU A 15 25.07 10.25 20.28
CA GLU A 15 25.36 9.75 18.93
C GLU A 15 24.16 9.02 18.33
N TYR A 16 23.48 8.18 19.11
CA TYR A 16 22.25 7.53 18.68
C TYR A 16 21.16 8.56 18.35
N ILE A 17 20.96 9.56 19.21
CA ILE A 17 19.96 10.62 18.97
C ILE A 17 20.28 11.38 17.67
N ILE A 18 21.55 11.71 17.42
CA ILE A 18 21.96 12.40 16.19
C ILE A 18 21.69 11.52 14.97
N ILE A 19 22.06 10.23 15.01
CA ILE A 19 21.81 9.31 13.88
C ILE A 19 20.31 9.19 13.62
N VAL A 20 19.49 9.02 14.65
CA VAL A 20 18.03 8.96 14.52
C VAL A 20 17.46 10.24 13.93
N ALA A 21 17.92 11.41 14.39
CA ALA A 21 17.48 12.69 13.86
C ALA A 21 17.83 12.86 12.38
N VAL A 22 19.04 12.45 11.96
CA VAL A 22 19.46 12.50 10.55
C VAL A 22 18.61 11.57 9.69
N VAL A 23 18.37 10.32 10.15
CA VAL A 23 17.52 9.37 9.42
C VAL A 23 16.08 9.86 9.31
N ALA A 24 15.53 10.45 10.36
CA ALA A 24 14.18 11.00 10.36
C ALA A 24 14.03 12.15 9.34
N ILE A 25 14.99 13.08 9.29
CA ILE A 25 14.98 14.18 8.31
C ILE A 25 15.09 13.63 6.89
N ALA A 26 15.99 12.67 6.65
CA ALA A 26 16.12 12.03 5.34
C ALA A 26 14.81 11.33 4.92
N ALA A 27 14.13 10.66 5.86
CA ALA A 27 12.85 10.03 5.61
C ALA A 27 11.78 11.06 5.20
N LEU A 28 11.68 12.21 5.88
CA LEU A 28 10.73 13.26 5.50
C LEU A 28 10.93 13.75 4.06
N VAL A 29 12.18 13.91 3.64
CA VAL A 29 12.53 14.31 2.26
C VAL A 29 12.14 13.21 1.26
N ILE A 30 12.49 11.95 1.54
CA ILE A 30 12.14 10.82 0.68
C ILE A 30 10.61 10.69 0.58
N PHE A 31 9.88 10.71 1.69
CA PHE A 31 8.42 10.65 1.67
C PHE A 31 7.80 11.83 0.91
N GLY A 32 8.35 13.04 1.02
CA GLY A 32 7.91 14.19 0.23
C GLY A 32 8.20 14.05 -1.27
N MET A 33 9.36 13.51 -1.65
CA MET A 33 9.75 13.35 -3.05
C MET A 33 9.08 12.16 -3.75
N PHE A 34 8.81 11.09 -3.02
CA PHE A 34 8.25 9.85 -3.57
C PHE A 34 6.75 9.68 -3.27
N GLY A 35 6.13 10.60 -2.53
CA GLY A 35 4.71 10.53 -2.17
C GLY A 35 3.80 10.44 -3.40
N ASP A 36 3.97 11.37 -4.34
CA ASP A 36 3.16 11.42 -5.57
C ASP A 36 3.36 10.17 -6.43
N THR A 37 4.61 9.69 -6.57
CA THR A 37 4.90 8.46 -7.32
C THR A 37 4.33 7.21 -6.67
N ILE A 38 4.36 7.11 -5.34
CA ILE A 38 3.74 6.00 -4.61
C ILE A 38 2.22 6.06 -4.77
N GLN A 39 1.62 7.26 -4.66
CA GLN A 39 0.20 7.45 -4.85
C GLN A 39 -0.24 7.06 -6.27
N GLU A 40 0.48 7.49 -7.30
CA GLU A 40 0.15 7.18 -8.69
C GLU A 40 0.23 5.67 -8.96
N LYS A 41 1.26 5.00 -8.45
CA LYS A 41 1.38 3.55 -8.56
C LYS A 41 0.30 2.80 -7.78
N LEU A 42 -0.07 3.30 -6.60
CA LEU A 42 -1.15 2.73 -5.80
C LEU A 42 -2.51 2.93 -6.49
N ALA A 43 -2.75 4.10 -7.09
CA ALA A 43 -3.95 4.37 -7.86
C ALA A 43 -4.05 3.44 -9.08
N GLY A 44 -2.97 3.27 -9.84
CA GLY A 44 -2.92 2.32 -10.95
C GLY A 44 -3.18 0.88 -10.50
N ALA A 45 -2.53 0.44 -9.41
CA ALA A 45 -2.77 -0.88 -8.84
C ALA A 45 -4.23 -1.05 -8.35
N THR A 46 -4.83 -0.01 -7.74
CA THR A 46 -6.23 -0.07 -7.30
C THR A 46 -7.18 -0.15 -8.49
N THR A 47 -6.90 0.58 -9.58
CA THR A 47 -7.68 0.51 -10.81
C THR A 47 -7.57 -0.86 -11.47
N GLU A 48 -6.39 -1.48 -11.48
CA GLU A 48 -6.22 -2.84 -11.99
C GLU A 48 -6.98 -3.88 -11.14
N LEU A 49 -6.90 -3.76 -9.80
CA LEU A 49 -7.65 -4.63 -8.88
C LEU A 49 -9.17 -4.46 -9.00
N ASP A 50 -9.64 -3.22 -9.18
CA ASP A 50 -11.05 -2.89 -9.36
C ASP A 50 -11.58 -3.32 -10.73
N ALA A 51 -10.74 -3.28 -11.77
CA ALA A 51 -11.07 -3.80 -13.09
C ALA A 51 -11.22 -5.34 -13.06
N ASP A 52 -10.34 -6.05 -12.35
CA ASP A 52 -10.47 -7.50 -12.14
C ASP A 52 -11.74 -7.84 -11.33
N SER A 53 -12.04 -7.02 -10.32
CA SER A 53 -13.26 -7.16 -9.51
C SER A 53 -14.54 -6.87 -10.33
N SER A 54 -14.51 -5.85 -11.19
CA SER A 54 -15.63 -5.49 -12.08
C SER A 54 -15.86 -6.55 -13.15
N ALA A 55 -14.81 -7.16 -13.69
CA ALA A 55 -14.95 -8.30 -14.61
C ALA A 55 -15.58 -9.52 -13.91
N ALA A 56 -15.25 -9.76 -12.64
CA ALA A 56 -15.92 -10.78 -11.83
C ALA A 56 -17.39 -10.43 -11.53
N ASP A 57 -17.70 -9.15 -11.30
CA ASP A 57 -19.06 -8.67 -11.02
C ASP A 57 -19.95 -8.71 -12.27
N GLU A 58 -19.47 -8.32 -13.45
CA GLU A 58 -20.20 -8.43 -14.73
C GLU A 58 -20.53 -9.90 -15.08
N VAL A 59 -19.59 -10.83 -14.83
CA VAL A 59 -19.83 -12.27 -15.02
C VAL A 59 -20.86 -12.80 -14.01
N SER A 60 -20.81 -12.32 -12.76
CA SER A 60 -21.75 -12.70 -11.71
C SER A 60 -23.16 -12.14 -11.96
N GLU A 61 -23.27 -10.87 -12.36
CA GLU A 61 -24.55 -10.23 -12.71
C GLU A 61 -25.15 -10.84 -13.96
N GLY A 62 -24.36 -11.11 -15.01
CA GLY A 62 -24.83 -11.78 -16.22
C GLY A 62 -25.40 -13.16 -15.93
N ALA A 63 -24.65 -13.99 -15.19
CA ALA A 63 -25.10 -15.31 -14.77
C ALA A 63 -26.34 -15.27 -13.87
N SER A 64 -26.40 -14.29 -12.95
CA SER A 64 -27.55 -14.11 -12.05
C SER A 64 -28.80 -13.67 -12.81
N ARG A 65 -28.67 -12.74 -13.77
CA ARG A 65 -29.79 -12.26 -14.59
C ARG A 65 -30.32 -13.34 -15.54
N ASP A 66 -29.43 -14.14 -16.12
CA ASP A 66 -29.83 -15.28 -16.95
C ASP A 66 -30.55 -16.36 -16.13
N PHE A 67 -30.11 -16.62 -14.90
CA PHE A 67 -30.79 -17.53 -13.97
C PHE A 67 -32.21 -17.03 -13.61
N LEU A 68 -32.36 -15.74 -13.28
CA LEU A 68 -33.66 -15.13 -12.98
C LEU A 68 -34.60 -15.12 -14.19
N ARG A 69 -34.07 -14.90 -15.40
CA ARG A 69 -34.87 -14.94 -16.64
C ARG A 69 -35.38 -16.35 -16.93
N ASN A 70 -34.57 -17.37 -16.64
CA ASN A 70 -34.97 -18.76 -16.87
C ASN A 70 -36.04 -19.21 -15.87
N LEU A 71 -35.98 -18.73 -14.63
CA LEU A 71 -37.03 -18.94 -13.61
C LEU A 71 -38.37 -18.27 -13.99
N ASP A 72 -38.34 -17.05 -14.51
CA ASP A 72 -39.55 -16.32 -14.94
C ASP A 72 -40.18 -16.93 -16.21
N SER A 73 -39.37 -17.53 -17.08
CA SER A 73 -39.83 -18.18 -18.31
C SER A 73 -40.41 -19.58 -18.12
N ASP A 74 -40.02 -20.30 -17.05
CA ASP A 74 -40.51 -21.65 -16.74
C ASP A 74 -41.60 -21.64 -15.66
N GLY A 75 -41.67 -20.61 -14.81
CA GLY A 75 -42.82 -20.35 -13.93
C GLY A 75 -43.15 -21.44 -12.90
N SER A 76 -42.31 -22.46 -12.75
CA SER A 76 -42.36 -23.45 -11.68
C SER A 76 -41.07 -23.40 -10.88
N GLY A 77 -41.13 -22.75 -9.72
CA GLY A 77 -40.17 -23.01 -8.67
C GLY A 77 -40.43 -24.40 -8.12
N ASP A 78 -39.45 -25.30 -8.29
CA ASP A 78 -39.33 -26.50 -7.46
C ASP A 78 -38.78 -26.14 -6.06
#